data_AF-A0A0M3JEH3-F1
#
_entry.id   AF-A0A0M3JEH3-F1
#
_cell.length_a   1.000
_cell.length_b   1.000
_cell.length_c   1.000
_cell.angle_alpha   90.00
_cell.angle_beta   90.00
_cell.angle_gamma   90.00
#
_symmetry.space_group_name_H-M   'P 1'
#
loop_
_entity.id
_entity.type
_entity.pdbx_description
1 polymer ?
#
loop_
_entity_poly.entity_id
_entity_poly.type
_entity_poly.pdbx_seq_one_letter_code
_entity_poly.pdbx_strand_id
1 'polypeptide(L)' 'MKRTLGVGYAAVDNPVFFKDNTWMLLGDAKKKCDELLTGIKALPTV' A
#
# COMPACT_ATOMS: atom_id res chain seq x y z
N MET A 1 -0.72 -1.20 -2.08
CA MET A 1 -0.63 0.27 -2.18
C MET A 1 -1.63 0.76 -3.21
N LYS A 2 -2.43 1.77 -2.87
CA LYS A 2 -3.32 2.47 -3.80
C LYS A 2 -3.39 3.94 -3.40
N ARG A 3 -3.73 4.83 -4.33
CA ARG A 3 -3.89 6.26 -4.03
C ARG A 3 -5.14 6.49 -3.17
N THR A 4 -6.26 5.95 -3.66
CA THR A 4 -7.64 5.92 -3.14
C THR A 4 -7.97 4.94 -2.02
N LEU A 5 -9.17 5.00 -1.44
CA LEU A 5 -9.99 3.79 -1.19
C LEU A 5 -10.99 3.50 -2.32
N GLY A 6 -10.96 4.27 -3.42
CA GLY A 6 -11.91 4.14 -4.52
C GLY A 6 -11.90 2.82 -5.29
N VAL A 7 -12.93 2.67 -6.10
CA VAL A 7 -13.24 1.48 -6.90
C VAL A 7 -12.30 1.31 -8.10
N GLY A 8 -12.13 0.06 -8.55
CA GLY A 8 -11.39 -0.26 -9.76
C GLY A 8 -12.24 -0.13 -11.03
N TYR A 9 -11.77 -0.71 -12.13
CA TYR A 9 -12.48 -0.68 -13.42
C TYR A 9 -13.92 -1.23 -13.35
N ALA A 10 -14.16 -2.25 -12.52
CA ALA A 10 -15.47 -2.84 -12.32
C ALA A 10 -16.44 -2.00 -11.47
N ALA A 11 -15.99 -0.85 -10.94
CA ALA A 11 -16.78 0.06 -10.09
C ALA A 11 -17.37 -0.57 -8.81
N VAL A 12 -16.88 -1.74 -8.38
CA VAL A 12 -17.30 -2.41 -7.14
C VAL A 12 -16.24 -2.23 -6.05
N ASP A 13 -16.69 -2.04 -4.82
CA ASP A 13 -15.83 -2.00 -3.63
C ASP A 13 -15.21 -3.37 -3.33
N ASN A 14 -13.94 -3.38 -2.91
CA ASN A 14 -13.25 -4.62 -2.55
C ASN A 14 -13.43 -4.90 -1.05
N PRO A 15 -14.12 -6.00 -0.66
CA PRO A 15 -14.32 -6.35 0.75
C PRO A 15 -13.01 -6.58 1.52
N VAL A 16 -11.92 -6.90 0.82
CA VAL A 16 -10.60 -7.11 1.44
C VAL A 16 -10.04 -5.82 2.07
N PHE A 17 -10.46 -4.64 1.60
CA PHE A 17 -9.99 -3.37 2.17
C PHE A 17 -10.48 -3.10 3.60
N PHE A 18 -11.51 -3.82 4.06
CA PHE A 18 -12.13 -3.61 5.37
C PHE A 18 -11.84 -4.74 6.36
N LYS A 19 -10.97 -5.69 6.00
CA LYS A 19 -10.58 -6.78 6.90
C LYS A 19 -9.55 -6.30 7.90
N ASP A 20 -9.69 -6.70 9.16
CA ASP A 20 -8.78 -6.31 10.25
C ASP A 20 -7.32 -6.75 10.02
N ASN A 21 -7.11 -7.80 9.22
CA ASN A 21 -5.78 -8.31 8.87
C ASN A 21 -5.13 -7.60 7.67
N THR A 22 -5.81 -6.60 7.09
CA THR A 22 -5.35 -5.91 5.89
C THR A 22 -5.13 -4.43 6.19
N TRP A 23 -3.88 -4.00 6.15
CA TRP A 23 -3.53 -2.59 6.29
C TRP A 23 -3.32 -1.94 4.93
N MET A 24 -4.00 -0.80 4.74
CA MET A 24 -3.98 -0.06 3.48
C MET A 24 -2.92 1.03 3.52
N LEU A 25 -1.80 0.81 2.82
CA LEU A 25 -0.79 1.85 2.61
C LEU A 25 -1.17 2.75 1.44
N LEU A 26 -1.73 3.92 1.76
CA LEU A 26 -2.21 4.90 0.80
C LEU A 26 -1.06 5.77 0.26
N GLY A 27 -1.05 5.97 -1.06
CA GLY A 27 -0.05 6.82 -1.72
C GLY A 27 0.20 6.45 -3.17
N ASP A 28 1.04 7.24 -3.83
CA ASP A 28 1.57 6.89 -5.14
C ASP A 28 2.45 5.65 -5.05
N ALA A 29 2.28 4.73 -6.00
CA ALA A 29 2.95 3.43 -5.96
C ALA A 29 4.48 3.58 -6.03
N LYS A 30 4.99 4.47 -6.89
CA LYS A 30 6.43 4.66 -7.05
C LYS A 30 7.04 5.26 -5.79
N LYS A 31 6.47 6.35 -5.29
CA LYS A 31 6.95 7.00 -4.05
C LYS A 31 6.97 6.03 -2.87
N LYS A 32 5.92 5.24 -2.69
CA LYS A 32 5.83 4.28 -1.59
C LYS A 32 6.81 3.11 -1.73
N CYS A 33 7.10 2.66 -2.95
CA CYS A 33 8.16 1.67 -3.18
C CYS A 33 9.56 2.25 -2.86
N ASP A 34 9.83 3.50 -3.25
CA ASP A 34 11.12 4.17 -2.99
C ASP A 34 11.33 4.39 -1.48
N GLU A 35 10.28 4.79 -0.75
CA GLU A 35 10.29 4.91 0.72
C GLU A 35 10.59 3.56 1.40
N LEU A 36 9.92 2.47 0.98
CA LEU A 36 10.17 1.13 1.51
C LEU A 36 11.60 0.66 1.25
N LEU A 37 12.11 0.86 0.03
CA LEU A 37 13.46 0.47 -0.34
C LEU A 37 14.50 1.22 0.52
N THR A 38 14.27 2.51 0.77
CA THR A 38 15.14 3.33 1.61
C THR A 38 15.08 2.87 3.07
N GLY A 39 13.88 2.61 3.60
CA GLY A 39 13.69 2.08 4.95
C GLY A 39 14.40 0.74 5.16
N ILE A 40 14.28 -0.19 4.22
CA ILE A 40 14.96 -1.50 4.31
C ILE A 40 16.49 -1.34 4.28
N LYS A 41 17.02 -0.46 3.42
CA LYS A 41 18.47 -0.21 3.37
C LYS A 41 19.04 0.43 4.64
N ALA A 42 18.21 1.17 5.38
CA ALA A 42 18.61 1.78 6.64
C ALA A 42 18.55 0.82 7.84
N LEU A 43 17.94 -0.36 7.67
CA LEU A 43 17.95 -1.38 8.72
C LEU A 43 19.36 -1.98 8.82
N PRO A 44 19.94 -2.05 10.04
CA PRO A 44 21.20 -2.74 10.23
C PRO A 44 21.01 -4.21 9.85
N THR A 45 21.74 -4.66 8.84
CA THR A 45 21.84 -6.08 8.52
C THR A 45 22.56 -6.77 9.66
N VAL A 46 21.84 -7.70 10.30
CA VAL A 46 22.39 -8.63 11.31
C VAL A 46 23.49 -9.49 10.71
#